data_AF-K4KFU4-F1
#
_entry.id   AF-K4KFU4-F1
#
_cell.length_a   1.000
_cell.length_b   1.000
_cell.length_c   1.000
_cell.angle_alpha   90.00
_cell.angle_beta   90.00
_cell.angle_gamma   90.00
#
_symmetry.space_group_name_H-M   'P 1'
#
loop_
_entity.id
_entity.type
_entity.pdbx_description
1 polymer ?
#
loop_
_entity_poly.entity_id
_entity_poly.type
_entity_poly.pdbx_seq_one_letter_code
_entity_poly.pdbx_strand_id
1 'polypeptide(L)' 'MKLVKLIQCKCSETPPEQGIRVLQDEDGFYWLEPRVKAEGYRTPFIDLAELALAHDLTNIHVVTESAISIDVPITDL' A
#
# COMPACT_ATOMS: atom_id res chain seq x y z
N MET A 1 -3.21 15.13 1.64
CA MET A 1 -3.71 13.86 1.07
C MET A 1 -4.38 13.08 2.17
N LYS A 2 -5.46 12.34 1.90
CA LYS A 2 -6.12 11.51 2.91
C LYS A 2 -6.05 10.01 2.57
N LEU A 3 -5.63 9.19 3.53
CA LEU A 3 -5.72 7.74 3.44
C LEU A 3 -7.09 7.25 3.92
N VAL A 4 -7.72 6.41 3.10
CA VAL A 4 -9.09 5.93 3.31
C VAL A 4 -9.18 4.41 3.50
N LYS A 5 -8.17 3.65 3.07
CA LYS A 5 -8.10 2.20 3.36
C LYS A 5 -6.71 1.74 3.77
N LEU A 6 -6.69 0.74 4.63
CA LEU A 6 -5.55 -0.12 4.91
C LEU A 6 -5.87 -1.53 4.39
N ILE A 7 -5.05 -2.02 3.49
CA ILE A 7 -5.21 -3.28 2.77
C ILE A 7 -4.06 -4.19 3.16
N GLN A 8 -4.36 -5.37 3.67
CA GLN A 8 -3.39 -6.42 3.94
C GLN A 8 -3.41 -7.40 2.77
N CYS A 9 -2.30 -7.49 2.05
CA CYS A 9 -2.11 -8.45 0.97
C CYS A 9 -1.20 -9.59 1.42
N LYS A 10 -1.33 -10.74 0.74
CA LYS A 10 -0.36 -11.83 0.76
C LYS A 10 0.12 -12.10 -0.67
N CYS A 11 1.37 -12.50 -0.79
CA CYS A 11 1.96 -12.98 -2.03
C CYS A 11 2.81 -14.23 -1.75
N SER A 12 3.29 -14.88 -2.81
CA SER A 12 4.05 -16.13 -2.69
C SER A 12 5.41 -15.95 -1.98
N GLU A 13 5.96 -14.75 -2.02
CA GLU A 13 7.27 -14.40 -1.47
C GLU A 13 7.22 -14.03 0.02
N THR A 14 6.03 -13.72 0.53
CA THR A 14 5.87 -13.28 1.92
C THR A 14 5.66 -14.44 2.88
N PRO A 15 6.31 -14.46 4.05
CA PRO A 15 6.08 -15.47 5.08
C PRO A 15 4.58 -15.54 5.45
N PRO A 16 4.04 -16.72 5.80
CA PRO A 16 2.61 -16.86 6.11
C PRO A 16 2.12 -15.98 7.27
N GLU A 17 3.02 -15.57 8.17
CA GLU A 17 2.74 -14.68 9.30
C GLU A 17 2.98 -13.19 8.99
N GLN A 18 3.56 -12.88 7.83
CA GLN A 18 3.96 -11.53 7.45
C GLN A 18 3.29 -11.17 6.12
N GLY A 19 2.30 -10.28 6.14
CA GLY A 19 1.68 -9.81 4.90
C GLY A 19 2.24 -8.44 4.47
N ILE A 20 1.92 -8.06 3.24
CA ILE A 20 2.22 -6.73 2.70
C ILE A 20 1.09 -5.77 3.08
N ARG A 21 1.44 -4.63 3.66
CA ARG A 21 0.48 -3.57 3.96
C ARG A 21 0.52 -2.51 2.88
N VAL A 22 -0.64 -2.26 2.30
CA VAL A 22 -0.87 -1.25 1.28
C VAL A 22 -1.92 -0.29 1.80
N LEU A 23 -1.71 1.00 1.60
CA LEU A 23 -2.64 2.05 1.96
C LEU A 23 -3.31 2.54 0.68
N GLN A 24 -4.61 2.82 0.70
CA GLN A 24 -5.30 3.50 -0.40
C GLN A 24 -5.67 4.91 0.03
N ASP A 25 -5.42 5.89 -0.83
CA ASP A 25 -5.88 7.26 -0.65
C ASP A 25 -7.27 7.52 -1.24
N GLU A 26 -7.80 8.71 -0.96
CA GLU A 26 -9.11 9.15 -1.43
C GLU A 26 -9.22 9.26 -2.96
N ASP A 27 -8.09 9.46 -3.64
CA ASP A 27 -8.00 9.56 -5.10
C ASP A 27 -7.91 8.17 -5.77
N GLY A 28 -7.77 7.11 -4.96
CA GLY A 28 -7.76 5.72 -5.40
C GLY A 28 -6.36 5.14 -5.60
N PHE A 29 -5.28 5.89 -5.35
CA PHE A 29 -3.92 5.39 -5.45
C PHE A 29 -3.54 4.51 -4.27
N TYR A 30 -2.62 3.59 -4.55
CA TYR A 30 -2.10 2.60 -3.64
C TYR A 30 -0.67 2.96 -3.22
N TRP A 31 -0.38 2.77 -1.95
CA TRP A 31 0.88 3.14 -1.34
C TRP A 31 1.41 1.99 -0.51
N LEU A 32 2.62 1.53 -0.82
CA LEU A 32 3.26 0.47 -0.03
C LEU A 32 3.71 1.03 1.33
N GLU A 33 3.10 0.57 2.43
CA GLU A 33 3.34 1.13 3.78
C GLU A 33 4.83 1.13 4.18
N PRO A 34 5.61 0.04 3.93
CA PRO A 34 7.06 0.07 4.15
C PRO A 34 7.79 1.18 3.39
N ARG A 35 7.41 1.46 2.13
CA ARG A 35 8.01 2.54 1.33
C ARG A 35 7.62 3.90 1.84
N VAL A 36 6.35 4.09 2.20
CA VAL A 36 5.88 5.34 2.82
C VAL A 36 6.68 5.64 4.09
N LYS A 37 6.98 4.62 4.90
CA LYS A 37 7.81 4.79 6.12
C LYS A 37 9.27 5.13 5.82
N ALA A 38 9.82 4.65 4.70
CA ALA A 38 11.22 4.84 4.33
C ALA A 38 11.47 6.14 3.53
N GLU A 39 10.57 6.46 2.60
CA GLU A 39 10.76 7.48 1.56
C GLU A 39 9.64 8.54 1.55
N GLY A 40 8.59 8.35 2.35
CA GLY A 40 7.38 9.18 2.33
C GLY A 40 6.42 8.81 1.20
N TYR A 41 5.37 9.63 1.03
CA TYR A 41 4.35 9.46 -0.01
C TYR A 41 4.84 10.03 -1.35
N ARG A 42 5.92 9.49 -1.90
CA ARG A 42 6.54 9.94 -3.16
C ARG A 42 6.10 9.15 -4.39
N THR A 43 5.90 7.84 -4.24
CA THR A 43 5.61 6.94 -5.35
C THR A 43 4.27 6.24 -5.14
N PRO A 44 3.17 6.78 -5.71
CA PRO A 44 1.89 6.09 -5.77
C PRO A 44 1.91 4.97 -6.80
N PHE A 45 1.02 4.00 -6.62
CA PHE A 45 0.66 2.97 -7.59
C PHE A 45 -0.82 3.11 -7.95
N ILE A 46 -1.16 2.88 -9.22
CA ILE A 46 -2.52 2.98 -9.77
C ILE A 46 -3.38 1.81 -9.26
N ASP A 47 -2.78 0.62 -9.12
CA ASP A 47 -3.44 -0.56 -8.60
C ASP A 47 -2.45 -1.54 -7.93
N LEU A 48 -2.98 -2.62 -7.35
CA LEU A 48 -2.18 -3.67 -6.71
C LEU A 48 -1.34 -4.48 -7.70
N ALA A 49 -1.73 -4.56 -8.98
CA ALA A 49 -0.99 -5.31 -9.99
C ALA A 49 0.27 -4.54 -10.42
N GLU A 50 0.18 -3.22 -10.58
CA GLU A 50 1.34 -2.35 -10.79
C GLU A 50 2.31 -2.43 -9.62
N LEU A 51 1.79 -2.35 -8.38
CA LEU A 51 2.61 -2.52 -7.18
C LEU A 51 3.33 -3.87 -7.17
N ALA A 52 2.62 -4.95 -7.52
CA ALA A 52 3.21 -6.28 -7.58
C ALA A 52 4.29 -6.38 -8.65
N LEU A 53 4.05 -5.83 -9.85
CA LEU A 53 5.03 -5.80 -10.93
C LEU A 53 6.28 -5.00 -10.54
N ALA A 54 6.12 -3.84 -9.90
CA ALA A 54 7.22 -2.98 -9.49
C ALA A 54 8.11 -3.57 -8.38
N HIS A 55 7.62 -4.60 -7.69
CA HIS A 55 8.29 -5.25 -6.57
C HIS A 55 8.52 -6.76 -6.79
N ASP A 56 8.38 -7.24 -8.03
CA ASP A 56 8.55 -8.64 -8.41
C ASP A 56 7.72 -9.61 -7.52
N LEU A 57 6.51 -9.21 -7.14
CA LEU A 57 5.61 -10.00 -6.31
C LEU A 57 4.69 -10.85 -7.18
N THR A 58 4.54 -12.12 -6.83
CA THR A 58 3.66 -13.05 -7.55
C THR A 58 2.48 -13.50 -6.70
N ASN A 59 1.33 -13.72 -7.35
CA ASN A 59 0.07 -14.12 -6.69
C ASN A 59 -0.38 -13.19 -5.56
N ILE A 60 -0.19 -11.87 -5.74
CA ILE A 60 -0.71 -10.90 -4.78
C ILE A 60 -2.24 -11.03 -4.69
N HIS A 61 -2.75 -11.17 -3.47
CA HIS A 61 -4.19 -11.18 -3.21
C HIS A 61 -4.49 -10.48 -1.90
N VAL A 62 -5.65 -9.84 -1.85
CA VAL A 62 -6.13 -9.13 -0.68
C VAL A 62 -6.62 -10.15 0.35
N VAL A 63 -6.15 -10.02 1.59
CA VAL A 63 -6.55 -10.84 2.74
C VAL A 63 -7.57 -10.09 3.58
N THR A 64 -7.30 -8.82 3.89
CA THR A 64 -8.22 -7.96 4.62
C THR A 64 -8.17 -6.53 4.09
N GLU A 65 -9.31 -5.85 4.18
CA GLU A 65 -9.44 -4.42 3.95
C GLU A 65 -10.04 -3.79 5.20
N SER A 66 -9.50 -2.66 5.63
CA SER A 66 -10.00 -1.89 6.75
C SER A 66 -10.16 -0.44 6.33
N ALA A 67 -11.36 0.11 6.51
CA ALA A 67 -11.59 1.53 6.30
C ALA A 67 -10.83 2.32 7.37
N ILE A 68 -10.08 3.32 6.93
CA ILE A 68 -9.36 4.26 7.79
C ILE A 68 -9.71 5.69 7.36
N SER A 69 -9.31 6.67 8.15
CA SER A 69 -9.45 8.08 7.80
C SER A 69 -8.28 8.82 8.41
N ILE A 70 -7.17 8.88 7.68
CA ILE A 70 -5.93 9.51 8.14
C ILE A 70 -5.60 10.65 7.19
N ASP A 71 -5.65 11.88 7.69
CA ASP A 71 -5.13 13.03 6.98
C ASP A 71 -3.60 13.01 7.04
N VAL A 72 -2.97 12.89 5.88
CA VAL A 72 -1.53 12.97 5.72
C VAL A 72 -1.17 14.45 5.54
N PRO A 73 -0.52 15.08 6.55
CA PRO A 73 -0.04 16.44 6.41
C PRO A 73 0.99 16.47 5.29
N ILE A 74 0.76 17.32 4.29
CA ILE A 74 1.75 17.63 3.26
C ILE A 74 2.81 18.44 4.00
N THR A 75 3.81 17.75 4.54
CA THR A 75 4.98 18.39 5.13
C THR A 75 5.95 18.50 3.96
N ASP A 76 6.27 19.74 3.57
CA ASP A 76 7.10 20.10 2.42
C ASP A 76 8.24 19.10 2.15
N LEU A 77 8.36 18.76 0.86
CA LEU A 77 9.33 17.87 0.22
C LEU A 77 10.81 18.21 0.51
#